data_AF-A0A832IEI6-F1
#
_entry.id   AF-A0A832IEI6-F1
#
_cell.length_a   1.000
_cell.length_b   1.000
_cell.length_c   1.000
_cell.angle_alpha   90.00
_cell.angle_beta   90.00
_cell.angle_gamma   90.00
#
_symmetry.space_group_name_H-M   'P 1'
#
loop_
_entity.id
_entity.type
_entity.pdbx_description
1 polymer ?
#
loop_
_entity_poly.entity_id
_entity_poly.type
_entity_poly.pdbx_seq_one_letter_code
_entity_poly.pdbx_strand_id
1 'polypeptide(L)'
;QNSDWNTVIKDIKPQFYRGTQLLYKYVDKISYWAGNEFLFFDTKQIRTATNNVARVDLNDIFDTYLYLDEERKHKPYTLYPDINGNFVIRAIDVDEAATEADYTWVHFALESFEELGDDDIYIYGNFNGWQLTEENKMTYDDTSKLYTGKLLLKQGFYNYMYITATKEGTINNHAIEGSFYQTENDYSVLVYYKPFGSRYDQVIGYGTANSENLRN
;
A
#
# COMPACT_ATOMS: atom_id res chain seq x y z
N GLN A 1 7.43 -3.66 5.76
CA GLN A 1 6.49 -2.69 6.40
C GLN A 1 5.11 -2.99 5.85
N ASN A 2 4.05 -2.98 6.65
CA ASN A 2 2.65 -3.19 6.24
C ASN A 2 2.42 -4.46 5.39
N SER A 3 3.19 -5.53 5.66
CA SER A 3 3.18 -6.77 4.87
C SER A 3 3.58 -6.63 3.39
N ASP A 4 4.15 -5.49 2.99
CA ASP A 4 4.78 -5.30 1.68
C ASP A 4 6.15 -5.99 1.66
N TRP A 5 6.29 -6.97 0.77
CA TRP A 5 7.51 -7.75 0.58
C TRP A 5 8.57 -7.04 -0.28
N ASN A 6 8.18 -6.02 -1.04
CA ASN A 6 9.09 -5.29 -1.94
C ASN A 6 10.03 -4.35 -1.18
N THR A 7 9.64 -3.91 0.02
CA THR A 7 10.43 -3.00 0.87
C THR A 7 11.21 -3.73 1.97
N VAL A 8 11.27 -5.06 1.95
CA VAL A 8 11.88 -5.86 3.02
C VAL A 8 13.38 -5.61 3.14
N ILE A 9 13.81 -5.20 4.34
CA ILE A 9 15.22 -5.17 4.71
C ILE A 9 15.63 -6.58 5.18
N LYS A 10 16.60 -7.19 4.50
CA LYS A 10 17.10 -8.54 4.75
C LYS A 10 18.62 -8.58 4.96
N ASP A 11 19.15 -9.77 5.24
CA ASP A 11 20.59 -10.04 5.41
C ASP A 11 21.27 -9.19 6.51
N ILE A 12 20.52 -8.94 7.58
CA ILE A 12 20.94 -8.12 8.72
C ILE A 12 21.65 -9.01 9.73
N LYS A 13 22.86 -8.61 10.14
CA LYS A 13 23.64 -9.31 11.18
C LYS A 13 23.30 -8.75 12.55
N PRO A 14 23.27 -9.54 13.63
CA PRO A 14 23.17 -8.98 14.98
C PRO A 14 24.45 -8.19 15.32
N GLN A 15 24.32 -7.09 16.08
CA GLN A 15 25.46 -6.31 16.56
C GLN A 15 26.06 -6.89 17.83
N PHE A 16 25.24 -7.53 18.66
CA PHE A 16 25.68 -8.12 19.92
C PHE A 16 25.04 -9.50 20.14
N TYR A 17 25.82 -10.37 20.77
CA TYR A 17 25.40 -11.69 21.22
C TYR A 17 25.43 -11.67 22.75
N ARG A 18 24.28 -11.84 23.40
CA ARG A 18 24.15 -11.84 24.86
C ARG A 18 23.54 -13.15 25.33
N GLY A 19 24.40 -14.11 25.66
CA GLY A 19 23.96 -15.47 26.02
C GLY A 19 23.20 -16.10 24.86
N THR A 20 21.89 -16.30 25.04
CA THR A 20 20.97 -16.85 24.04
C THR A 20 20.24 -15.78 23.21
N GLN A 21 20.57 -14.50 23.38
CA GLN A 21 19.93 -13.38 22.69
C GLN A 21 20.81 -12.79 21.58
N LEU A 22 20.19 -12.54 20.43
CA LEU A 22 20.75 -11.75 19.33
C LEU A 22 20.16 -10.34 19.41
N LEU A 23 21.02 -9.31 19.46
CA LEU A 23 20.57 -7.91 19.56
C LEU A 23 20.86 -7.16 18.26
N TYR A 24 19.81 -6.51 17.75
CA TYR A 24 19.81 -5.68 16.55
C TYR A 24 19.45 -4.25 16.98
N LYS A 25 20.44 -3.38 17.18
CA LYS A 25 20.29 -1.98 17.63
C LYS A 25 20.89 -1.01 16.61
N TYR A 26 20.48 -1.18 15.36
CA TYR A 26 20.93 -0.31 14.28
C TYR A 26 20.23 1.05 14.35
N VAL A 27 20.93 2.09 13.92
CA VAL A 27 20.37 3.43 13.76
C VAL A 27 19.78 3.62 12.36
N ASP A 28 20.48 3.17 11.31
CA ASP A 28 20.06 3.42 9.92
C ASP A 28 19.71 2.14 9.15
N LYS A 29 20.41 1.03 9.41
CA LYS A 29 20.31 -0.17 8.56
C LYS A 29 18.97 -0.89 8.60
N ILE A 30 18.16 -0.61 9.62
CA ILE A 30 16.84 -1.22 9.82
C ILE A 30 15.73 -0.17 9.81
N SER A 31 16.03 1.00 9.26
CA SER A 31 15.13 2.15 9.23
C SER A 31 14.34 2.15 7.93
N TYR A 32 13.05 2.40 8.06
CA TYR A 32 12.12 2.51 6.95
C TYR A 32 11.77 3.98 6.74
N TRP A 33 11.46 4.33 5.50
CA TRP A 33 10.66 5.53 5.26
C TRP A 33 9.28 5.30 5.88
N ALA A 34 8.82 6.27 6.66
CA ALA A 34 7.56 6.13 7.40
C ALA A 34 6.33 6.21 6.48
N GLY A 35 6.48 6.82 5.30
CA GLY A 35 5.38 6.97 4.36
C GLY A 35 4.28 7.89 4.90
N ASN A 36 3.06 7.70 4.39
CA ASN A 36 1.86 8.39 4.83
C ASN A 36 0.72 7.38 4.95
N GLU A 37 -0.34 7.75 5.65
CA GLU A 37 -1.54 6.92 5.77
C GLU A 37 -2.11 6.64 4.37
N PHE A 38 -2.54 5.40 4.13
CA PHE A 38 -3.17 4.99 2.88
C PHE A 38 -4.46 5.77 2.64
N LEU A 39 -4.69 6.11 1.37
CA LEU A 39 -6.00 6.55 0.91
C LEU A 39 -6.98 5.37 0.96
N PHE A 40 -8.28 5.65 0.91
CA PHE A 40 -9.27 4.58 0.86
C PHE A 40 -10.50 4.92 0.05
N PHE A 41 -11.23 3.89 -0.37
CA PHE A 41 -12.60 4.02 -0.85
C PHE A 41 -13.41 2.79 -0.41
N ASP A 42 -14.74 2.87 -0.50
CA ASP A 42 -15.63 1.79 -0.07
C ASP A 42 -16.84 1.60 -1.00
N THR A 43 -16.79 0.56 -1.82
CA THR A 43 -17.85 0.24 -2.80
C THR A 43 -18.90 -0.73 -2.27
N LYS A 44 -19.05 -0.87 -0.94
CA LYS A 44 -20.06 -1.77 -0.34
C LYS A 44 -21.48 -1.55 -0.87
N GLN A 45 -21.81 -0.31 -1.26
CA GLN A 45 -23.04 0.01 -2.00
C GLN A 45 -22.66 0.42 -3.42
N ILE A 46 -22.63 -0.54 -4.36
CA ILE A 46 -22.10 -0.31 -5.71
C ILE A 46 -22.84 0.76 -6.51
N ARG A 47 -24.06 1.13 -6.11
CA ARG A 47 -24.90 2.09 -6.85
C ARG A 47 -24.80 3.52 -6.31
N THR A 48 -23.99 3.75 -5.30
CA THR A 48 -24.03 4.98 -4.51
C THR A 48 -22.64 5.57 -4.36
N ALA A 49 -22.55 6.89 -4.54
CA ALA A 49 -21.37 7.66 -4.19
C ALA A 49 -21.25 7.72 -2.65
N THR A 50 -20.33 6.93 -2.10
CA THR A 50 -19.94 6.95 -0.69
C THR A 50 -18.74 7.86 -0.46
N ASN A 51 -18.15 7.83 0.73
CA ASN A 51 -16.88 8.52 1.02
C ASN A 51 -15.82 8.18 -0.04
N ASN A 52 -15.12 9.21 -0.50
CA ASN A 52 -14.05 9.16 -1.51
C ASN A 52 -14.50 8.70 -2.92
N VAL A 53 -15.80 8.45 -3.13
CA VAL A 53 -16.40 8.18 -4.44
C VAL A 53 -17.13 9.43 -4.93
N ALA A 54 -16.70 10.00 -6.05
CA ALA A 54 -17.28 11.20 -6.63
C ALA A 54 -18.61 10.92 -7.35
N ARG A 55 -18.68 9.82 -8.11
CA ARG A 55 -19.88 9.39 -8.82
C ARG A 55 -19.80 7.91 -9.19
N VAL A 56 -20.97 7.34 -9.48
CA VAL A 56 -21.07 5.99 -10.04
C VAL A 56 -21.99 6.00 -11.25
N ASP A 57 -21.53 5.41 -12.34
CA ASP A 57 -22.31 5.21 -13.56
C ASP A 57 -22.58 3.72 -13.77
N LEU A 58 -23.69 3.41 -14.45
CA LEU A 58 -23.97 2.06 -14.93
C LEU A 58 -23.72 2.00 -16.44
N ASN A 59 -22.71 1.23 -16.84
CA ASN A 59 -22.47 0.84 -18.24
C ASN A 59 -22.81 -0.66 -18.40
N ASP A 60 -21.87 -1.48 -18.87
CA ASP A 60 -22.02 -2.95 -18.89
C ASP A 60 -21.96 -3.53 -17.47
N ILE A 61 -21.00 -3.03 -16.69
CA ILE A 61 -20.97 -3.13 -15.22
C ILE A 61 -20.91 -1.72 -14.63
N PHE A 62 -20.86 -1.60 -13.31
CA PHE A 62 -20.72 -0.29 -12.66
C PHE A 62 -19.33 0.30 -12.86
N ASP A 63 -19.27 1.61 -13.10
CA ASP A 63 -18.04 2.42 -13.12
C ASP A 63 -18.06 3.37 -11.92
N THR A 64 -17.17 3.12 -10.96
CA THR A 64 -16.97 3.92 -9.76
C THR A 64 -15.85 4.93 -10.00
N TYR A 65 -16.15 6.22 -9.92
CA TYR A 65 -15.14 7.27 -10.07
C TYR A 65 -14.80 7.83 -8.70
N LEU A 66 -13.52 7.74 -8.32
CA LEU A 66 -13.03 8.35 -7.09
C LEU A 66 -12.91 9.86 -7.24
N TYR A 67 -12.84 10.57 -6.11
CA TYR A 67 -12.41 11.97 -6.14
C TYR A 67 -10.97 12.07 -6.64
N LEU A 68 -10.62 13.25 -7.19
CA LEU A 68 -9.25 13.56 -7.55
C LEU A 68 -8.37 13.55 -6.30
N ASP A 69 -7.35 12.71 -6.32
CA ASP A 69 -6.28 12.75 -5.34
C ASP A 69 -5.23 13.78 -5.75
N GLU A 70 -4.56 14.35 -4.76
CA GLU A 70 -3.46 15.30 -4.96
C GLU A 70 -2.23 14.77 -4.24
N GLU A 71 -1.04 15.09 -4.74
CA GLU A 71 0.21 14.79 -4.03
C GLU A 71 0.21 15.30 -2.58
N ARG A 72 0.76 14.49 -1.67
CA ARG A 72 0.75 14.76 -0.22
C ARG A 72 2.14 15.01 0.37
N LYS A 73 3.21 14.76 -0.39
CA LYS A 73 4.61 14.92 0.04
C LYS A 73 4.94 16.30 0.62
N HIS A 74 4.34 17.35 0.09
CA HIS A 74 4.59 18.73 0.53
C HIS A 74 3.51 19.29 1.47
N LYS A 75 2.53 18.46 1.86
CA LYS A 75 1.47 18.85 2.77
C LYS A 75 1.82 18.50 4.22
N PRO A 76 1.26 19.20 5.22
CA PRO A 76 1.38 18.78 6.61
C PRO A 76 0.76 17.40 6.85
N TYR A 77 1.37 16.61 7.74
CA TYR A 77 0.79 15.34 8.18
C TYR A 77 -0.59 15.57 8.80
N THR A 78 -1.54 14.73 8.42
CA THR A 78 -2.88 14.67 9.00
C THR A 78 -3.19 13.21 9.34
N LEU A 79 -3.63 12.97 10.58
CA LEU A 79 -4.05 11.63 10.98
C LEU A 79 -5.26 11.19 10.13
N TYR A 80 -5.09 10.09 9.40
CA TYR A 80 -6.10 9.54 8.51
C TYR A 80 -6.16 8.02 8.69
N PRO A 81 -6.87 7.51 9.73
CA PRO A 81 -6.80 6.11 10.12
C PRO A 81 -7.18 5.16 8.99
N ASP A 82 -6.40 4.10 8.83
CA ASP A 82 -6.52 3.12 7.77
C ASP A 82 -6.39 1.67 8.29
N ILE A 83 -6.21 0.70 7.40
CA ILE A 83 -5.89 -0.70 7.74
C ILE A 83 -4.56 -1.15 7.10
N ASN A 84 -3.57 -0.25 7.06
CA ASN A 84 -2.20 -0.48 6.61
C ASN A 84 -2.12 -1.13 5.21
N GLY A 85 -2.90 -0.61 4.26
CA GLY A 85 -2.89 -1.08 2.87
C GLY A 85 -3.74 -2.33 2.59
N ASN A 86 -4.43 -2.85 3.61
CA ASN A 86 -5.34 -3.98 3.44
C ASN A 86 -6.65 -3.60 2.75
N PHE A 87 -7.45 -4.62 2.45
CA PHE A 87 -8.78 -4.48 1.88
C PHE A 87 -9.73 -5.50 2.52
N VAL A 88 -11.03 -5.22 2.45
CA VAL A 88 -12.09 -6.07 2.96
C VAL A 88 -13.19 -6.17 1.92
N ILE A 89 -13.37 -7.36 1.35
CA ILE A 89 -14.51 -7.64 0.46
C ILE A 89 -15.78 -7.56 1.29
N ARG A 90 -16.67 -6.65 0.91
CA ARG A 90 -17.96 -6.45 1.58
C ARG A 90 -18.96 -5.80 0.65
N ALA A 91 -20.21 -6.22 0.77
CA ALA A 91 -21.35 -5.59 0.13
C ALA A 91 -22.51 -5.49 1.13
N ILE A 92 -23.46 -4.61 0.87
CA ILE A 92 -24.73 -4.56 1.62
C ILE A 92 -25.77 -5.47 0.95
N ASP A 93 -26.78 -5.87 1.72
CA ASP A 93 -27.91 -6.67 1.25
C ASP A 93 -27.51 -8.03 0.62
N VAL A 94 -26.42 -8.61 1.13
CA VAL A 94 -25.91 -9.94 0.78
C VAL A 94 -25.66 -10.76 2.04
N ASP A 95 -25.80 -12.08 1.95
CA ASP A 95 -25.51 -13.00 3.06
C ASP A 95 -24.02 -13.40 3.06
N GLU A 96 -23.41 -13.56 1.87
CA GLU A 96 -22.03 -13.97 1.69
C GLU A 96 -21.31 -13.10 0.63
N ALA A 97 -20.65 -12.04 1.09
CA ALA A 97 -19.92 -11.12 0.23
C ALA A 97 -18.81 -11.81 -0.58
N ALA A 98 -18.25 -12.93 -0.12
CA ALA A 98 -17.23 -13.66 -0.87
C ALA A 98 -17.76 -14.18 -2.22
N THR A 99 -19.06 -14.46 -2.34
CA THR A 99 -19.68 -14.96 -3.58
C THR A 99 -20.67 -14.01 -4.22
N GLU A 100 -21.27 -13.09 -3.45
CA GLU A 100 -22.39 -12.26 -3.91
C GLU A 100 -22.00 -10.80 -4.21
N ALA A 101 -20.84 -10.35 -3.72
CA ALA A 101 -20.35 -9.02 -4.07
C ALA A 101 -19.96 -8.95 -5.55
N ASP A 102 -20.34 -7.85 -6.21
CA ASP A 102 -20.13 -7.64 -7.63
C ASP A 102 -18.76 -6.98 -7.90
N TYR A 103 -18.39 -6.83 -9.17
CA TYR A 103 -17.22 -6.08 -9.61
C TYR A 103 -17.62 -4.72 -10.19
N THR A 104 -16.76 -3.73 -9.99
CA THR A 104 -16.88 -2.40 -10.59
C THR A 104 -15.54 -1.95 -11.14
N TRP A 105 -15.56 -1.24 -12.26
CA TRP A 105 -14.40 -0.50 -12.72
C TRP A 105 -14.20 0.71 -11.80
N VAL A 106 -13.10 0.72 -11.06
CA VAL A 106 -12.72 1.84 -10.20
C VAL A 106 -11.75 2.73 -10.97
N HIS A 107 -12.12 3.99 -11.16
CA HIS A 107 -11.33 5.00 -11.85
C HIS A 107 -10.61 5.87 -10.82
N PHE A 108 -9.29 5.88 -10.91
CA PHE A 108 -8.37 6.64 -10.08
C PHE A 108 -7.89 7.86 -10.87
N ALA A 109 -7.74 8.99 -10.17
CA ALA A 109 -7.21 10.21 -10.74
C ALA A 109 -6.27 10.86 -9.72
N LEU A 110 -5.09 11.26 -10.18
CA LEU A 110 -4.06 11.89 -9.37
C LEU A 110 -3.54 13.14 -10.07
N GLU A 111 -3.60 14.26 -9.37
CA GLU A 111 -2.87 15.48 -9.70
C GLU A 111 -1.51 15.43 -8.99
N SER A 112 -0.44 15.39 -9.78
CA SER A 112 0.93 15.47 -9.26
C SER A 112 1.80 16.30 -10.19
N PHE A 113 2.62 17.15 -9.59
CA PHE A 113 3.55 18.05 -10.26
C PHE A 113 5.02 17.60 -10.07
N GLU A 114 5.23 16.43 -9.47
CA GLU A 114 6.54 15.84 -9.25
C GLU A 114 7.26 15.55 -10.56
N GLU A 115 8.55 15.90 -10.62
CA GLU A 115 9.42 15.52 -11.73
C GLU A 115 9.82 14.05 -11.57
N LEU A 116 9.02 13.15 -12.15
CA LEU A 116 9.23 11.70 -12.04
C LEU A 116 10.29 11.16 -13.00
N GLY A 117 10.79 11.97 -13.93
CA GLY A 117 11.76 11.53 -14.93
C GLY A 117 11.23 10.38 -15.77
N ASP A 118 11.90 9.23 -15.67
CA ASP A 118 11.57 7.99 -16.38
C ASP A 118 10.76 7.00 -15.50
N ASP A 119 10.41 7.38 -14.27
CA ASP A 119 9.67 6.53 -13.33
C ASP A 119 8.18 6.50 -13.68
N ASP A 120 7.58 5.34 -13.44
CA ASP A 120 6.15 5.12 -13.63
C ASP A 120 5.40 5.22 -12.29
N ILE A 121 4.16 5.70 -12.31
CA ILE A 121 3.28 5.72 -11.12
C ILE A 121 2.39 4.48 -11.13
N TYR A 122 2.22 3.85 -9.96
CA TYR A 122 1.33 2.71 -9.78
C TYR A 122 0.32 2.94 -8.65
N ILE A 123 -0.90 2.45 -8.86
CA ILE A 123 -1.90 2.27 -7.80
C ILE A 123 -1.49 1.03 -7.01
N TYR A 124 -1.28 1.18 -5.70
CA TYR A 124 -0.55 0.20 -4.91
C TYR A 124 -1.25 -0.12 -3.58
N GLY A 125 -1.35 -1.41 -3.25
CA GLY A 125 -1.99 -1.90 -2.03
C GLY A 125 -1.92 -3.42 -1.90
N ASN A 126 -2.44 -3.99 -0.81
CA ASN A 126 -2.40 -5.44 -0.62
C ASN A 126 -3.40 -6.19 -1.53
N PHE A 127 -4.41 -5.50 -2.09
CA PHE A 127 -5.44 -6.12 -2.93
C PHE A 127 -4.92 -6.70 -4.25
N ASN A 128 -3.78 -6.20 -4.75
CA ASN A 128 -3.08 -6.78 -5.90
C ASN A 128 -1.78 -7.47 -5.49
N GLY A 129 -1.63 -7.80 -4.19
CA GLY A 129 -0.43 -8.43 -3.66
C GLY A 129 0.82 -7.58 -3.77
N TRP A 130 0.68 -6.24 -3.74
CA TRP A 130 1.80 -5.31 -3.88
C TRP A 130 2.54 -5.44 -5.21
N GLN A 131 1.87 -5.89 -6.27
CA GLN A 131 2.52 -6.10 -7.55
C GLN A 131 2.55 -4.82 -8.40
N LEU A 132 3.62 -4.67 -9.19
CA LEU A 132 3.73 -3.66 -10.24
C LEU A 132 3.44 -4.32 -11.57
N THR A 133 2.35 -3.93 -12.21
CA THR A 133 1.85 -4.52 -13.45
C THR A 133 1.34 -3.40 -14.36
N GLU A 134 1.21 -3.68 -15.65
CA GLU A 134 0.59 -2.72 -16.57
C GLU A 134 -0.87 -2.40 -16.20
N GLU A 135 -1.58 -3.29 -15.49
CA GLU A 135 -2.96 -3.08 -15.09
C GLU A 135 -3.12 -1.97 -14.03
N ASN A 136 -2.17 -1.86 -13.10
CA ASN A 136 -2.19 -0.84 -12.04
C ASN A 136 -1.26 0.33 -12.29
N LYS A 137 -0.64 0.40 -13.46
CA LYS A 137 0.14 1.55 -13.90
C LYS A 137 -0.79 2.72 -14.26
N MET A 138 -0.49 3.90 -13.74
CA MET A 138 -1.20 5.13 -14.08
C MET A 138 -0.65 5.69 -15.40
N THR A 139 -1.53 6.27 -16.21
CA THR A 139 -1.18 6.94 -17.46
C THR A 139 -1.45 8.43 -17.35
N TYR A 140 -0.49 9.24 -17.76
CA TYR A 140 -0.69 10.69 -17.83
C TYR A 140 -1.56 11.06 -19.02
N ASP A 141 -2.66 11.77 -18.76
CA ASP A 141 -3.54 12.31 -19.78
C ASP A 141 -3.22 13.80 -20.03
N ASP A 142 -2.69 14.09 -21.21
CA ASP A 142 -2.34 15.44 -21.65
C ASP A 142 -3.52 16.41 -21.74
N THR A 143 -4.75 15.92 -21.84
CA THR A 143 -5.95 16.77 -21.94
C THR A 143 -6.38 17.25 -20.57
N SER A 144 -6.51 16.33 -19.61
CA SER A 144 -6.91 16.65 -18.24
C SER A 144 -5.75 17.13 -17.36
N LYS A 145 -4.50 16.87 -17.77
CA LYS A 145 -3.27 17.11 -16.98
C LYS A 145 -3.23 16.29 -15.69
N LEU A 146 -3.83 15.11 -15.72
CA LEU A 146 -3.92 14.19 -14.59
C LEU A 146 -3.28 12.86 -14.94
N TYR A 147 -2.73 12.19 -13.93
CA TYR A 147 -2.51 10.76 -14.00
C TYR A 147 -3.84 10.04 -13.77
N THR A 148 -4.16 9.07 -14.62
CA THR A 148 -5.40 8.30 -14.56
C THR A 148 -5.11 6.81 -14.61
N GLY A 149 -5.92 6.03 -13.91
CA GLY A 149 -5.80 4.58 -13.88
C GLY A 149 -7.16 3.94 -13.65
N LYS A 150 -7.31 2.70 -14.08
CA LYS A 150 -8.60 2.00 -13.96
C LYS A 150 -8.39 0.53 -13.63
N LEU A 151 -8.97 0.09 -12.51
CA LEU A 151 -8.87 -1.29 -12.03
C LEU A 151 -10.25 -1.93 -11.90
N LEU A 152 -10.36 -3.21 -12.25
CA LEU A 152 -11.57 -4.01 -12.00
C LEU A 152 -11.49 -4.58 -10.58
N LEU A 153 -12.26 -4.03 -9.66
CA LEU A 153 -12.23 -4.42 -8.26
C LEU A 153 -13.59 -4.92 -7.78
N LYS A 154 -13.56 -5.92 -6.91
CA LYS A 154 -14.76 -6.44 -6.26
C LYS A 154 -15.29 -5.41 -5.25
N GLN A 155 -16.57 -5.45 -4.90
CA GLN A 155 -17.08 -4.52 -3.87
C GLN A 155 -16.37 -4.71 -2.54
N GLY A 156 -15.99 -3.61 -1.92
CA GLY A 156 -15.35 -3.65 -0.61
C GLY A 156 -14.73 -2.33 -0.19
N PHE A 157 -14.11 -2.37 0.98
CA PHE A 157 -13.23 -1.32 1.46
C PHE A 157 -11.81 -1.61 0.99
N TYR A 158 -11.14 -0.62 0.41
CA TYR A 158 -9.78 -0.77 -0.10
C TYR A 158 -8.91 0.37 0.38
N ASN A 159 -7.76 0.04 0.98
CA ASN A 159 -6.67 0.98 1.06
C ASN A 159 -5.81 0.94 -0.20
N TYR A 160 -5.34 2.11 -0.61
CA TYR A 160 -4.40 2.27 -1.71
C TYR A 160 -3.50 3.47 -1.47
N MET A 161 -2.40 3.51 -2.20
CA MET A 161 -1.52 4.68 -2.32
C MET A 161 -0.94 4.74 -3.72
N TYR A 162 -0.32 5.87 -4.04
CA TYR A 162 0.45 6.03 -5.26
C TYR A 162 1.94 5.91 -4.94
N ILE A 163 2.62 5.00 -5.64
CA ILE A 163 4.07 4.86 -5.57
C ILE A 163 4.68 5.16 -6.93
N THR A 164 5.96 5.48 -6.95
CA THR A 164 6.74 5.53 -8.18
C THR A 164 7.67 4.33 -8.25
N ALA A 165 7.97 3.86 -9.45
CA ALA A 165 8.97 2.81 -9.63
C ALA A 165 9.81 3.04 -10.90
N THR A 166 11.09 2.73 -10.79
CA THR A 166 12.00 2.73 -11.94
C THR A 166 11.69 1.56 -12.88
N LYS A 167 12.23 1.60 -14.11
CA LYS A 167 12.11 0.50 -15.08
C LYS A 167 12.65 -0.84 -14.57
N GLU A 168 13.58 -0.81 -13.61
CA GLU A 168 14.16 -1.98 -12.94
C GLU A 168 13.29 -2.50 -11.78
N GLY A 169 12.16 -1.83 -11.48
CA GLY A 169 11.24 -2.19 -10.41
C GLY A 169 11.65 -1.68 -9.03
N THR A 170 12.54 -0.69 -8.94
CA THR A 170 12.89 -0.08 -7.65
C THR A 170 11.78 0.86 -7.22
N ILE A 171 11.11 0.55 -6.09
CA ILE A 171 9.95 1.29 -5.59
C ILE A 171 10.38 2.49 -4.73
N ASN A 172 9.66 3.60 -4.90
CA ASN A 172 9.67 4.74 -4.00
C ASN A 172 8.23 5.04 -3.52
N ASN A 173 7.98 4.79 -2.24
CA ASN A 173 6.68 4.97 -1.59
C ASN A 173 6.46 6.35 -0.96
N HIS A 174 7.40 7.28 -1.10
CA HIS A 174 7.33 8.61 -0.49
C HIS A 174 7.46 9.75 -1.52
N ALA A 175 7.67 9.44 -2.80
CA ALA A 175 7.77 10.43 -3.89
C ALA A 175 6.48 11.23 -4.05
N ILE A 176 5.31 10.59 -3.96
CA ILE A 176 3.99 11.24 -4.11
C ILE A 176 3.36 11.50 -2.74
N GLU A 177 3.41 10.49 -1.86
CA GLU A 177 2.69 10.49 -0.59
C GLU A 177 3.42 11.24 0.54
N GLY A 178 4.74 11.38 0.42
CA GLY A 178 5.60 11.88 1.49
C GLY A 178 6.03 10.81 2.49
N SER A 179 6.83 11.23 3.47
CA SER A 179 7.23 10.38 4.59
C SER A 179 7.15 11.17 5.89
N PHE A 180 6.20 10.80 6.74
CA PHE A 180 5.93 11.44 8.02
C PHE A 180 6.15 10.43 9.13
N TYR A 181 7.04 10.72 10.08
CA TYR A 181 7.41 9.75 11.12
C TYR A 181 6.24 9.36 12.04
N GLN A 182 5.18 10.18 12.07
CA GLN A 182 3.96 9.95 12.83
C GLN A 182 3.06 8.86 12.24
N THR A 183 3.23 8.53 10.97
CA THR A 183 2.38 7.57 10.24
C THR A 183 2.35 6.22 10.94
N GLU A 184 1.14 5.71 11.15
CA GLU A 184 0.95 4.36 11.70
C GLU A 184 1.40 3.32 10.67
N ASN A 185 2.20 2.34 11.13
CA ASN A 185 2.72 1.28 10.30
C ASN A 185 2.93 0.02 11.13
N ASP A 186 2.61 -1.12 10.53
CA ASP A 186 2.92 -2.44 11.05
C ASP A 186 4.27 -2.95 10.53
N TYR A 187 5.14 -3.33 11.46
CA TYR A 187 6.42 -3.94 11.18
C TYR A 187 6.39 -5.40 11.59
N SER A 188 6.76 -6.27 10.65
CA SER A 188 6.89 -7.71 10.86
C SER A 188 8.36 -8.12 10.76
N VAL A 189 8.82 -8.95 11.69
CA VAL A 189 10.17 -9.53 11.71
C VAL A 189 10.05 -11.04 11.63
N LEU A 190 10.72 -11.63 10.64
CA LEU A 190 10.84 -13.08 10.47
C LEU A 190 12.28 -13.50 10.77
N VAL A 191 12.44 -14.44 11.70
CA VAL A 191 13.76 -14.97 12.07
C VAL A 191 13.98 -16.28 11.33
N TYR A 192 14.89 -16.25 10.37
CA TYR A 192 15.31 -17.43 9.62
C TYR A 192 16.54 -18.08 10.25
N TYR A 193 16.58 -19.41 10.25
CA TYR A 193 17.71 -20.19 10.71
C TYR A 193 17.95 -21.40 9.81
N LYS A 194 19.21 -21.62 9.45
CA LYS A 194 19.65 -22.78 8.69
C LYS A 194 20.82 -23.47 9.38
N PRO A 195 20.57 -24.62 10.04
CA PRO A 195 21.63 -25.44 10.61
C PRO A 195 22.59 -25.95 9.53
N PHE A 196 23.84 -26.21 9.92
CA PHE A 196 24.80 -26.89 9.04
C PHE A 196 24.23 -28.25 8.60
N GLY A 197 24.29 -28.53 7.29
CA GLY A 197 23.72 -29.75 6.70
C GLY A 197 22.21 -29.71 6.44
N SER A 198 21.51 -28.64 6.82
CA SER A 198 20.09 -28.48 6.50
C SER A 198 19.87 -28.26 4.99
N ARG A 199 18.76 -28.81 4.49
CA ARG A 199 18.33 -28.66 3.09
C ARG A 199 17.45 -27.43 2.84
N TYR A 200 17.00 -26.74 3.90
CA TYR A 200 16.09 -25.60 3.80
C TYR A 200 16.30 -24.60 4.94
N ASP A 201 15.85 -23.36 4.73
CA ASP A 201 15.80 -22.30 5.73
C ASP A 201 14.50 -22.44 6.55
N GLN A 202 14.62 -22.44 7.87
CA GLN A 202 13.49 -22.53 8.80
C GLN A 202 13.12 -21.13 9.28
N VAL A 203 11.83 -20.80 9.30
CA VAL A 203 11.33 -19.67 10.11
C VAL A 203 11.20 -20.17 11.54
N ILE A 204 12.06 -19.69 12.43
CA ILE A 204 12.10 -20.11 13.85
C ILE A 204 11.44 -19.09 14.78
N GLY A 205 10.99 -17.95 14.24
CA GLY A 205 10.33 -16.91 15.00
C GLY A 205 9.66 -15.88 14.11
N TYR A 206 8.60 -15.30 14.64
CA TYR A 206 7.86 -14.19 14.07
C TYR A 206 7.55 -13.18 15.18
N GLY A 207 7.72 -11.90 14.90
CA GLY A 207 7.37 -10.83 15.83
C GLY A 207 6.83 -9.64 15.08
N THR A 208 5.92 -8.90 15.73
CA THR A 208 5.33 -7.69 15.18
C THR A 208 5.50 -6.51 16.13
N ALA A 209 5.51 -5.31 15.56
CA ALA A 209 5.47 -4.06 16.28
C ALA A 209 4.76 -3.01 15.42
N ASN A 210 4.08 -2.06 16.05
CA ASN A 210 3.38 -0.97 15.37
C ASN A 210 3.95 0.38 15.82
N SER A 211 4.04 1.36 14.92
CA SER A 211 4.61 2.69 15.20
C SER A 211 3.75 3.62 16.07
N GLU A 212 2.52 3.26 16.45
CA GLU A 212 1.80 3.96 17.54
C GLU A 212 2.62 3.98 18.84
N ASN A 213 3.46 2.96 19.05
CA ASN A 213 4.31 2.82 20.23
C ASN A 213 5.77 3.26 19.99
N LEU A 214 5.98 4.41 19.34
CA LEU A 214 7.31 5.01 19.20
C LEU A 214 7.89 5.40 20.57
N ARG A 215 8.92 4.68 21.01
CA ARG A 215 9.69 5.00 22.22
C ARG A 215 10.92 5.80 21.82
N ASN A 216 10.78 7.12 21.78
CA ASN A 216 11.87 8.08 21.53
C ASN A 216 12.65 8.39 22.81
#